data_AF-A0A849EUS7-F1
#
_entry.id   AF-A0A849EUS7-F1
#
_cell.length_a   1.000
_cell.length_b   1.000
_cell.length_c   1.000
_cell.angle_alpha   90.00
_cell.angle_beta   90.00
_cell.angle_gamma   90.00
#
_symmetry.space_group_name_H-M   'P 1'
#
loop_
_entity.id
_entity.type
_entity.pdbx_description
1 polymer ?
#
loop_
_entity_poly.entity_id
_entity_poly.type
_entity_poly.pdbx_seq_one_letter_code
_entity_poly.pdbx_strand_id
1 'polypeptide(L)'
;MRKSVSWLIYFIIYSILYLFPIMVLYFLSKALHINVSYYLLRIGALREIMGVLVLAYAIFFPFHRAKLATEAYDDRNMGFWQAHSVSGVVFKTHLSFLPIIGPIFSQKNNPQCPPLEPPS
;
A
#
# COMPACT_ATOMS: atom_id res chain seq x y z
N MET A 1 24.86 18.36 0.23
CA MET A 1 24.96 17.05 -0.44
C MET A 1 23.54 16.55 -0.72
N ARG A 2 23.12 16.43 -1.99
CA ARG A 2 21.89 15.68 -2.34
C ARG A 2 22.18 14.22 -2.07
N LYS A 3 21.41 13.59 -1.19
CA LYS A 3 21.42 12.12 -1.06
C LYS A 3 20.54 11.59 -2.17
N SER A 4 21.10 11.10 -3.28
CA SER A 4 20.29 10.37 -4.25
C SER A 4 20.22 8.91 -3.81
N VAL A 5 19.07 8.46 -3.34
CA VAL A 5 18.85 7.03 -3.13
C VAL A 5 18.21 6.48 -4.40
N SER A 6 18.88 5.52 -5.05
CA SER A 6 18.37 4.91 -6.27
C SER A 6 16.96 4.37 -6.04
N TRP A 7 16.02 4.74 -6.90
CA TRP A 7 14.63 4.28 -6.92
C TRP A 7 14.50 2.76 -6.76
N LEU A 8 15.48 2.01 -7.27
CA LEU A 8 15.59 0.56 -7.15
C LEU A 8 15.62 0.07 -5.69
N ILE A 9 16.28 0.81 -4.79
CA ILE A 9 16.38 0.43 -3.37
C ILE A 9 15.01 0.50 -2.71
N TYR A 10 14.26 1.58 -2.95
CA TYR A 10 12.89 1.70 -2.47
C TYR A 10 11.99 0.63 -3.08
N PHE A 11 12.15 0.32 -4.37
CA PHE A 11 11.39 -0.73 -5.02
C PHE A 11 11.63 -2.10 -4.37
N ILE A 12 12.88 -2.45 -4.05
CA ILE A 12 13.21 -3.70 -3.35
C ILE A 12 12.58 -3.71 -1.95
N ILE A 13 12.72 -2.62 -1.18
CA ILE A 13 12.15 -2.53 0.17
C ILE A 13 10.63 -2.71 0.14
N TYR A 14 9.93 -1.99 -0.75
CA TYR A 14 8.48 -2.11 -0.87
C TYR A 14 8.06 -3.47 -1.43
N SER A 15 8.81 -4.05 -2.35
CA SER A 15 8.52 -5.40 -2.83
C SER A 15 8.57 -6.41 -1.68
N ILE A 16 9.58 -6.34 -0.81
CA ILE A 16 9.67 -7.19 0.38
C ILE A 16 8.49 -6.94 1.32
N LEU A 17 8.18 -5.68 1.63
CA LEU A 17 7.08 -5.34 2.55
C LEU A 17 5.71 -5.83 2.06
N TYR A 18 5.46 -5.80 0.75
CA TYR A 18 4.18 -6.19 0.16
C TYR A 18 4.10 -7.69 -0.17
N LEU A 19 5.24 -8.32 -0.53
CA LEU A 19 5.30 -9.77 -0.80
C LEU A 19 5.38 -10.60 0.48
N PHE A 20 5.99 -10.09 1.55
CA PHE A 20 6.20 -10.85 2.78
C PHE A 20 4.89 -11.38 3.39
N PRO A 21 3.80 -10.59 3.53
CA PRO A 21 2.51 -11.11 4.00
C PRO A 21 1.93 -12.19 3.09
N ILE A 22 2.08 -12.06 1.76
CA ILE A 22 1.61 -13.05 0.78
C ILE A 22 2.37 -14.36 0.96
N MET A 23 3.70 -14.27 1.14
CA MET A 23 4.54 -15.44 1.41
C MET A 23 4.15 -16.11 2.74
N VAL A 24 3.92 -15.34 3.80
CA VAL A 24 3.46 -15.87 5.10
C VAL A 24 2.12 -16.60 4.97
N LEU A 25 1.15 -16.01 4.27
CA LEU A 25 -0.15 -16.66 4.01
C LEU A 25 -0.01 -17.94 3.19
N TYR A 26 0.89 -17.95 2.21
CA TYR A 26 1.19 -19.14 1.42
C TYR A 26 1.81 -20.25 2.27
N PHE A 27 2.77 -19.94 3.14
CA PHE A 27 3.38 -20.91 4.05
C PHE A 27 2.37 -21.44 5.07
N LEU A 28 1.53 -20.59 5.66
CA LEU A 28 0.45 -20.98 6.58
C LEU A 28 -0.56 -21.90 5.88
N SER A 29 -0.98 -21.57 4.66
CA SER A 29 -1.88 -22.41 3.86
C SER A 29 -1.29 -23.80 3.63
N LYS A 30 0.00 -23.88 3.29
CA LYS A 30 0.68 -25.18 3.15
C LYS A 30 0.80 -25.93 4.46
N ALA A 31 1.16 -25.26 5.55
CA ALA A 31 1.32 -25.88 6.86
C ALA A 31 0.00 -26.42 7.42
N LEU A 32 -1.11 -25.72 7.20
CA LEU A 32 -2.44 -26.12 7.66
C LEU A 32 -3.13 -27.13 6.72
N HIS A 33 -2.46 -27.57 5.65
CA HIS A 33 -3.06 -28.37 4.57
C HIS A 33 -4.34 -27.76 3.99
N ILE A 34 -4.50 -26.43 4.11
CA ILE A 34 -5.64 -25.72 3.55
C ILE A 34 -5.34 -25.54 2.08
N ASN A 35 -6.09 -26.26 1.26
CA ASN A 35 -6.00 -26.19 -0.18
C ASN A 35 -6.72 -24.92 -0.67
N VAL A 36 -6.16 -23.74 -0.40
CA VAL A 36 -6.74 -22.43 -0.77
C VAL A 36 -7.03 -22.39 -2.27
N SER A 37 -6.17 -23.01 -3.07
CA SER A 37 -6.37 -23.24 -4.49
C SER A 37 -7.70 -23.96 -4.79
N TYR A 38 -8.06 -25.01 -4.06
CA TYR A 38 -9.31 -25.76 -4.25
C TYR A 38 -10.56 -24.89 -4.04
N TYR A 39 -10.54 -24.03 -3.01
CA TYR A 39 -11.64 -23.10 -2.74
C TYR A 39 -11.75 -21.97 -3.78
N LEU A 40 -10.62 -21.51 -4.33
CA LEU A 40 -10.58 -20.51 -5.41
C LEU A 40 -10.87 -21.10 -6.81
N LEU A 41 -10.53 -22.38 -7.03
CA LEU A 41 -10.64 -23.09 -8.32
C LEU A 41 -12.08 -23.37 -8.75
N ARG A 42 -13.04 -23.36 -7.82
CA ARG A 42 -14.45 -23.65 -8.11
C ARG A 42 -15.13 -22.58 -8.96
N ILE A 43 -14.52 -21.40 -9.10
CA ILE A 43 -15.03 -20.26 -9.85
C ILE A 43 -13.92 -19.75 -10.78
N GLY A 44 -13.71 -20.43 -11.92
CA GLY A 44 -12.53 -20.24 -12.80
C GLY A 44 -12.20 -18.79 -13.16
N ALA A 45 -13.19 -17.98 -13.53
CA ALA A 45 -12.99 -16.56 -13.84
C ALA A 45 -12.55 -15.74 -12.61
N LEU A 46 -13.06 -16.07 -11.42
CA LEU A 46 -12.72 -15.38 -10.18
C LEU A 46 -11.26 -15.62 -9.79
N ARG A 47 -10.74 -16.84 -10.04
CA ARG A 47 -9.34 -17.19 -9.80
C ARG A 47 -8.39 -16.31 -10.62
N GLU A 48 -8.68 -16.10 -11.89
CA GLU A 48 -7.81 -15.29 -12.76
C GLU A 48 -7.89 -13.82 -12.39
N ILE A 49 -9.08 -13.31 -12.09
CA ILE A 49 -9.26 -11.93 -11.59
C ILE A 49 -8.50 -11.73 -10.27
N MET A 50 -8.62 -12.65 -9.31
CA MET A 50 -7.88 -12.56 -8.05
C MET A 50 -6.37 -12.70 -8.26
N GLY A 51 -5.92 -13.57 -9.16
CA GLY A 51 -4.51 -13.70 -9.50
C GLY A 51 -3.93 -12.41 -10.11
N VAL A 52 -4.65 -11.79 -11.04
CA VAL A 52 -4.29 -10.50 -11.63
C VAL A 52 -4.28 -9.39 -10.58
N LEU A 53 -5.27 -9.37 -9.66
CA LEU A 53 -5.30 -8.41 -8.56
C LEU A 53 -4.12 -8.58 -7.59
N VAL A 54 -3.78 -9.82 -7.23
CA VAL A 54 -2.62 -10.13 -6.38
C VAL A 54 -1.32 -9.75 -7.08
N LEU A 55 -1.19 -10.03 -8.38
CA LEU A 55 -0.01 -9.65 -9.16
C LEU A 55 0.10 -8.12 -9.28
N ALA A 56 -1.02 -7.43 -9.52
CA ALA A 56 -1.07 -5.98 -9.53
C ALA A 56 -0.67 -5.39 -8.17
N TYR A 57 -1.17 -5.96 -7.07
CA TYR A 57 -0.78 -5.55 -5.72
C TYR A 57 0.70 -5.86 -5.41
N ALA A 58 1.23 -6.96 -5.90
CA ALA A 58 2.62 -7.37 -5.66
C ALA A 58 3.64 -6.57 -6.48
N ILE A 59 3.25 -6.00 -7.63
CA ILE A 59 4.17 -5.34 -8.56
C ILE A 59 3.87 -3.84 -8.69
N PHE A 60 2.63 -3.47 -9.04
CA PHE A 60 2.29 -2.06 -9.31
C PHE A 60 2.32 -1.19 -8.05
N PHE A 61 1.87 -1.72 -6.90
CA PHE A 61 1.84 -0.95 -5.65
C PHE A 61 3.25 -0.65 -5.14
N PRO A 62 4.17 -1.62 -5.05
CA PRO A 62 5.58 -1.36 -4.72
C PRO A 62 6.26 -0.40 -5.69
N PHE A 63 6.00 -0.55 -7.00
CA PHE A 63 6.55 0.35 -8.02
C PHE A 63 6.10 1.80 -7.79
N HIS A 64 4.79 2.03 -7.60
CA HIS A 64 4.26 3.37 -7.41
C HIS A 64 4.71 3.98 -6.07
N ARG A 65 4.72 3.19 -4.99
CA ARG A 65 5.21 3.61 -3.66
C ARG A 65 6.69 3.94 -3.67
N ALA A 66 7.50 3.16 -4.39
CA ALA A 66 8.92 3.44 -4.56
C ALA A 66 9.14 4.77 -5.26
N LYS A 67 8.41 5.05 -6.34
CA LYS A 67 8.50 6.32 -7.07
C LYS A 67 8.20 7.51 -6.15
N LEU A 68 7.06 7.47 -5.45
CA LEU A 68 6.65 8.53 -4.53
C LEU A 68 7.62 8.72 -3.34
N ALA A 69 8.21 7.62 -2.85
CA ALA A 69 9.17 7.69 -1.75
C ALA A 69 10.52 8.27 -2.20
N THR A 70 10.99 7.92 -3.40
CA THR A 70 12.20 8.52 -3.98
C THR A 70 12.02 10.01 -4.24
N GLU A 71 10.88 10.43 -4.79
CA GLU A 71 10.55 11.86 -4.97
C GLU A 71 10.53 12.60 -3.62
N ALA A 72 9.91 12.03 -2.57
CA ALA A 72 9.91 12.64 -1.24
C ALA A 72 11.31 12.69 -0.60
N TYR A 73 12.15 11.67 -0.84
CA TYR A 73 13.49 11.59 -0.29
C TYR A 73 14.47 12.54 -1.00
N ASP A 74 14.47 12.54 -2.33
CA ASP A 74 15.41 13.31 -3.15
C ASP A 74 15.01 14.79 -3.28
N ASP A 75 13.73 15.09 -3.57
CA ASP A 75 13.28 16.47 -3.85
C ASP A 75 13.01 17.26 -2.57
N ARG A 76 12.55 16.58 -1.52
CA ARG A 76 12.18 17.23 -0.24
C ARG A 76 13.19 16.97 0.88
N ASN A 77 14.29 16.28 0.58
CA ASN A 77 15.38 15.96 1.51
C ASN A 77 14.87 15.32 2.83
N MET A 78 13.81 14.52 2.74
CA MET A 78 13.13 13.91 3.88
C MET A 78 13.88 12.66 4.38
N GLY A 79 13.78 12.36 5.67
CA GLY A 79 14.26 11.08 6.19
C GLY A 79 13.48 9.90 5.61
N PHE A 80 14.08 8.69 5.62
CA PHE A 80 13.45 7.48 5.06
C PHE A 80 12.02 7.25 5.61
N TRP A 81 11.83 7.36 6.92
CA TRP A 81 10.53 7.20 7.58
C TRP A 81 9.51 8.28 7.19
N GLN A 82 9.97 9.51 6.95
CA GLN A 82 9.13 10.61 6.48
C GLN A 82 8.71 10.37 5.02
N ALA A 83 9.65 10.00 4.15
CA ALA A 83 9.38 9.64 2.77
C ALA A 83 8.42 8.43 2.66
N HIS A 84 8.55 7.44 3.54
CA HIS A 84 7.63 6.32 3.65
C HIS A 84 6.20 6.74 4.03
N SER A 85 6.08 7.62 5.03
CA SER A 85 4.79 8.14 5.48
C SER A 85 4.12 8.99 4.40
N VAL A 86 4.85 9.94 3.81
CA VAL A 86 4.35 10.83 2.75
C VAL A 86 3.92 10.05 1.52
N SER A 87 4.76 9.13 1.03
CA SER A 87 4.36 8.27 -0.09
C SER A 87 3.12 7.43 0.21
N GLY A 88 2.87 7.11 1.48
CA GLY A 88 1.70 6.33 1.91
C GLY A 88 0.44 7.17 1.92
N VAL A 89 0.56 8.41 2.40
CA VAL A 89 -0.53 9.40 2.38
C VAL A 89 -0.90 9.75 0.94
N VAL A 90 0.07 10.05 0.08
CA VAL A 90 -0.19 10.37 -1.34
C VAL A 90 -0.83 9.18 -2.06
N PHE A 91 -0.30 7.98 -1.85
CA PHE A 91 -0.87 6.76 -2.42
C PHE A 91 -2.30 6.50 -1.92
N LYS A 92 -2.58 6.77 -0.64
CA LYS A 92 -3.93 6.70 -0.06
C LYS A 92 -4.86 7.72 -0.71
N THR A 93 -4.42 8.95 -0.92
CA THR A 93 -5.20 9.99 -1.61
C THR A 93 -5.48 9.60 -3.07
N HIS A 94 -4.52 8.97 -3.74
CA HIS A 94 -4.71 8.41 -5.08
C HIS A 94 -5.66 7.20 -5.11
N LEU A 95 -5.96 6.55 -3.98
CA LEU A 95 -6.91 5.45 -3.92
C LEU A 95 -8.27 5.86 -3.34
N SER A 96 -8.35 6.99 -2.64
CA SER A 96 -9.58 7.45 -2.01
C SER A 96 -10.67 7.90 -3.00
N PHE A 97 -10.33 8.10 -4.28
CA PHE A 97 -11.33 8.37 -5.32
C PHE A 97 -12.13 7.11 -5.70
N LEU A 98 -11.64 5.91 -5.37
CA LEU A 98 -12.34 4.67 -5.69
C LEU A 98 -13.54 4.49 -4.75
N PRO A 99 -14.77 4.35 -5.28
CA PRO A 99 -16.02 4.41 -4.50
C PRO A 99 -16.13 3.31 -3.42
N ILE A 100 -15.41 2.20 -3.58
CA ILE A 100 -15.41 1.08 -2.63
C ILE A 100 -14.36 1.27 -1.51
N ILE A 101 -13.29 2.03 -1.78
CA ILE A 101 -12.10 2.13 -0.93
C ILE A 101 -12.03 3.48 -0.18
N GLY A 102 -12.61 4.53 -0.75
CA GLY A 102 -12.73 5.86 -0.13
C GLY A 102 -13.35 5.83 1.29
N PRO A 103 -14.46 5.10 1.54
CA PRO A 103 -15.08 5.03 2.87
C PRO A 103 -14.17 4.40 3.94
N ILE A 104 -13.38 3.39 3.59
CA ILE A 104 -12.44 2.70 4.49
C ILE A 104 -11.34 3.66 4.97
N PHE A 105 -10.98 4.62 4.12
CA PHE A 105 -9.90 5.56 4.36
C PHE A 105 -10.34 6.91 4.93
N SER A 106 -11.63 7.26 4.79
CA SER A 106 -12.24 8.48 5.30
C SER A 106 -12.53 8.46 6.81
N GLN A 107 -12.60 7.28 7.45
CA GLN A 107 -13.00 7.18 8.86
C GLN A 107 -11.96 7.68 9.88
N LYS A 108 -10.74 8.06 9.49
CA LYS A 108 -9.67 8.42 10.46
C LYS A 108 -9.37 9.91 10.61
N ASN A 109 -9.97 10.79 9.79
CA ASN A 109 -9.74 12.23 9.84
C ASN A 109 -11.05 12.98 10.07
N ASN A 110 -11.69 12.76 11.22
CA ASN A 110 -12.59 13.76 11.75
C ASN A 110 -11.76 14.61 12.73
N PRO A 111 -11.07 15.68 12.29
CA PRO A 111 -10.60 16.66 13.24
C PRO A 111 -11.86 17.20 13.92
N GLN A 112 -12.02 16.90 15.20
CA GLN A 112 -12.95 17.64 16.05
C GLN A 112 -12.60 19.12 15.86
N CYS A 113 -13.45 19.85 15.15
CA CYS A 113 -13.38 21.30 15.17
C CYS A 113 -13.50 21.69 16.65
N PRO A 114 -12.53 22.44 17.22
CA PRO A 114 -12.77 23.01 18.53
C PRO A 114 -14.05 23.86 18.43
N PRO A 115 -14.95 23.80 19.43
CA PRO A 115 -16.13 24.63 19.43
C PRO A 115 -15.71 26.09 19.28
N LEU A 116 -16.34 26.79 18.34
CA LEU A 116 -16.18 28.24 18.18
C LEU A 116 -16.54 28.90 19.51
N GLU A 117 -15.54 29.45 20.20
CA GLU A 117 -15.80 30.32 21.35
C GLU A 117 -16.64 31.51 20.85
N PRO A 118 -17.75 31.85 21.53
CA PRO A 118 -18.53 33.03 21.16
C PRO A 118 -17.67 34.29 21.37
N PRO A 119 -17.76 35.28 20.47
CA PRO A 119 -17.03 36.53 20.61
C PRO A 119 -17.46 37.23 21.91
N SER A 120 -16.45 37.69 22.65
CA SER A 120 -16.52 38.41 23.93
C SER A 120 -17.28 39.73 23.85
#